data_AF-A0A6C0C1A4-F1
#
_entry.id   AF-A0A6C0C1A4-F1
#
_cell.length_a   1.000
_cell.length_b   1.000
_cell.length_c   1.000
_cell.angle_alpha   90.00
_cell.angle_beta   90.00
_cell.angle_gamma   90.00
#
_symmetry.space_group_name_H-M   'P 1'
#
loop_
_entity.id
_entity.type
_entity.pdbx_description
1 polymer ?
#
loop_
_entity_poly.entity_id
_entity_poly.type
_entity_poly.pdbx_seq_one_letter_code
_entity_poly.pdbx_strand_id
1 'polypeptide(L)'
;MAMQITLPNILTWLSAASPFFISFFFLLESAFNSNWRFFPWVFGLIITQCLAMSLRATGMMKFSLRKYLRHVPSIGIETQRMNDLCSIFEDKFYPEFAAPSTHGVFHAYTLVYIILGVANNPIPQGIAFIVVLSLLMGMDFFWRTTKRGNCETWKDFGVGMIIGGAAGFGIWMLVYNFIDPTLVYFGKEDDMKKCKLGKQQFKCTYKKI
;
A
#
# COMPACT_ATOMS: atom_id res chain seq x y z
N MET A 1 15.64 -3.32 20.85
CA MET A 1 16.76 -4.25 20.58
C MET A 1 17.42 -3.82 19.28
N ALA A 2 18.76 -3.78 19.21
CA ALA A 2 19.45 -3.46 17.97
C ALA A 2 19.33 -4.63 16.99
N MET A 3 18.74 -4.40 15.81
CA MET A 3 18.73 -5.40 14.75
C MET A 3 20.15 -5.64 14.25
N GLN A 4 20.58 -6.90 14.22
CA GLN A 4 21.81 -7.28 13.54
C GLN A 4 21.66 -7.00 12.04
N ILE A 5 22.65 -6.34 11.45
CA ILE A 5 22.70 -6.02 10.01
C ILE A 5 22.97 -7.32 9.24
N THR A 6 21.92 -8.11 9.05
CA THR A 6 21.91 -9.29 8.19
C THR A 6 20.87 -9.08 7.09
N LEU A 7 21.15 -9.58 5.89
CA LEU A 7 20.24 -9.47 4.74
C LEU A 7 18.78 -9.82 5.07
N PRO A 8 18.45 -10.94 5.76
CA PRO A 8 17.07 -11.24 6.09
C PRO A 8 16.46 -10.20 7.03
N ASN A 9 17.20 -9.66 7.99
CA ASN A 9 16.70 -8.63 8.91
C ASN A 9 16.46 -7.29 8.20
N ILE A 10 17.28 -6.94 7.21
CA ILE A 10 17.08 -5.74 6.38
C ILE A 10 15.80 -5.87 5.56
N LEU A 11 15.60 -7.00 4.87
CA LEU A 11 14.38 -7.25 4.09
C LEU A 11 13.12 -7.28 4.96
N THR A 12 13.26 -7.85 6.16
CA THR A 12 12.25 -7.88 7.22
C THR A 12 11.84 -6.47 7.67
N TRP A 13 12.81 -5.58 7.88
CA TRP A 13 12.52 -4.19 8.22
C TRP A 13 11.91 -3.43 7.03
N LEU A 14 12.43 -3.66 5.83
CA LEU A 14 11.96 -3.00 4.61
C LEU A 14 10.50 -3.35 4.32
N SER A 15 10.09 -4.60 4.51
CA SER A 15 8.68 -4.99 4.37
C SER A 15 7.81 -4.33 5.43
N ALA A 16 8.25 -4.34 6.69
CA ALA A 16 7.50 -3.75 7.80
C ALA A 16 7.34 -2.22 7.64
N ALA A 17 8.38 -1.52 7.14
CA ALA A 17 8.37 -0.09 6.88
C ALA A 17 7.79 0.29 5.50
N SER A 18 7.45 -0.69 4.65
CA SER A 18 6.99 -0.42 3.28
C SER A 18 5.77 0.51 3.19
N PRO A 19 4.76 0.47 4.09
CA PRO A 19 3.65 1.41 4.02
C PRO A 19 4.08 2.86 4.20
N PHE A 20 5.09 3.09 5.04
CA PHE A 20 5.66 4.41 5.27
C PHE A 20 6.40 4.91 4.03
N PHE A 21 7.25 4.07 3.42
CA PHE A 21 7.98 4.45 2.21
C PHE A 21 7.05 4.73 1.03
N ILE A 22 6.00 3.92 0.84
CA ILE A 22 5.02 4.13 -0.22
C ILE A 22 4.25 5.44 0.00
N SER A 23 3.80 5.70 1.23
CA SER A 23 3.09 6.93 1.58
C SER A 23 3.98 8.17 1.39
N PHE A 24 5.23 8.08 1.81
CA PHE A 24 6.21 9.16 1.66
C PHE A 24 6.53 9.43 0.18
N PHE A 25 6.67 8.39 -0.64
CA PHE A 25 6.86 8.53 -2.08
C PHE A 25 5.71 9.29 -2.73
N PHE A 26 4.46 8.94 -2.41
CA PHE A 26 3.28 9.65 -2.92
C PHE A 26 3.20 11.09 -2.44
N LEU A 27 3.53 11.35 -1.18
CA LEU A 27 3.62 12.71 -0.66
C LEU A 27 4.64 13.54 -1.45
N LEU A 28 5.84 12.99 -1.69
CA LEU A 28 6.88 13.67 -2.44
C LEU A 28 6.52 13.88 -3.92
N GLU A 29 5.93 12.87 -4.57
CA GLU A 29 5.45 13.02 -5.96
C GLU A 29 4.46 14.16 -6.07
N SER A 30 3.49 14.21 -5.15
CA SER A 30 2.45 15.23 -5.13
C SER A 30 3.02 16.61 -4.81
N ALA A 31 3.99 16.69 -3.90
CA ALA A 31 4.68 17.94 -3.56
C ALA A 31 5.53 18.47 -4.74
N PHE A 32 6.32 17.63 -5.40
CA PHE A 32 7.18 18.05 -6.51
C PHE A 32 6.42 18.38 -7.79
N ASN A 33 5.33 17.66 -8.07
CA ASN A 33 4.50 17.94 -9.23
C ASN A 33 3.40 18.99 -8.97
N SER A 34 3.36 19.57 -7.76
CA SER A 34 2.35 20.54 -7.32
C SER A 34 0.92 20.08 -7.64
N ASN A 35 0.68 18.78 -7.49
CA ASN A 35 -0.61 18.15 -7.74
C ASN A 35 -1.29 17.81 -6.40
N TRP A 36 -2.60 17.61 -6.40
CA TRP A 36 -3.36 17.25 -5.20
C TRP A 36 -3.73 15.76 -5.18
N ARG A 37 -3.04 14.93 -5.99
CA ARG A 37 -3.36 13.50 -6.17
C ARG A 37 -3.15 12.68 -4.90
N PHE A 38 -2.30 13.16 -3.99
CA PHE A 38 -2.09 12.55 -2.68
C PHE A 38 -3.35 12.54 -1.81
N PHE A 39 -4.19 13.59 -1.87
CA PHE A 39 -5.31 13.75 -0.93
C PHE A 39 -6.39 12.69 -1.06
N PRO A 40 -6.95 12.40 -2.25
CA PRO A 40 -7.96 11.35 -2.37
C PRO A 40 -7.42 9.97 -1.99
N TRP A 41 -6.16 9.69 -2.36
CA TRP A 41 -5.52 8.43 -2.02
C TRP A 41 -5.36 8.27 -0.50
N VAL A 42 -4.79 9.26 0.21
CA VAL A 42 -4.55 9.16 1.66
C VAL A 42 -5.85 9.19 2.45
N PHE A 43 -6.82 9.99 2.03
CA PHE A 43 -8.13 10.07 2.69
C PHE A 43 -8.87 8.74 2.58
N GLY A 44 -8.94 8.16 1.38
CA GLY A 44 -9.53 6.85 1.18
C GLY A 44 -8.78 5.75 1.92
N LEU A 45 -7.45 5.83 2.02
CA LEU A 45 -6.65 4.88 2.78
C LEU A 45 -6.97 4.94 4.27
N ILE A 46 -7.02 6.12 4.87
CA ILE A 46 -7.35 6.30 6.29
C ILE A 46 -8.74 5.75 6.59
N ILE A 47 -9.74 6.08 5.76
CA ILE A 47 -11.10 5.54 5.90
C ILE A 47 -11.08 4.01 5.84
N THR A 48 -10.38 3.44 4.85
CA THR A 48 -10.29 1.99 4.68
C THR A 48 -9.64 1.31 5.89
N GLN A 49 -8.59 1.91 6.47
CA GLN A 49 -7.94 1.40 7.67
C GLN A 49 -8.86 1.49 8.90
N CYS A 50 -9.56 2.63 9.07
CA CYS A 50 -10.56 2.77 10.12
C CYS A 50 -11.69 1.74 9.99
N LEU A 51 -12.20 1.51 8.79
CA LEU A 51 -13.20 0.48 8.53
C LEU A 51 -12.67 -0.91 8.83
N ALA A 52 -11.45 -1.25 8.39
CA ALA A 52 -10.82 -2.53 8.67
C ALA A 52 -10.67 -2.78 10.18
N MET A 53 -10.21 -1.78 10.95
CA MET A 53 -10.12 -1.85 12.41
C MET A 53 -11.50 -1.95 13.07
N SER A 54 -12.50 -1.23 12.56
CA SER A 54 -13.86 -1.28 13.09
C SER A 54 -14.51 -2.65 12.88
N LEU A 55 -14.24 -3.29 11.74
CA LEU A 55 -14.70 -4.65 11.47
C LEU A 55 -14.01 -5.71 12.35
N ARG A 56 -12.80 -5.46 12.84
CA ARG A 56 -12.21 -6.27 13.92
C ARG A 56 -13.02 -6.12 15.20
N ALA A 57 -13.41 -4.90 15.54
CA ALA A 57 -14.13 -4.57 16.77
C ALA A 57 -15.54 -5.18 16.83
N THR A 58 -16.28 -5.20 15.72
CA THR A 58 -17.65 -5.75 15.68
C THR A 58 -17.71 -7.27 15.82
N GLY A 59 -16.57 -7.95 15.75
CA GLY A 59 -16.49 -9.39 15.95
C GLY A 59 -16.98 -10.25 14.77
N MET A 60 -17.37 -9.63 13.66
CA MET A 60 -17.80 -10.34 12.44
C MET A 60 -16.66 -11.14 11.79
N MET A 61 -15.40 -10.85 12.14
CA MET A 61 -14.20 -11.50 11.59
C MET A 61 -13.35 -12.22 12.64
N LYS A 62 -13.96 -12.73 13.72
CA LYS A 62 -13.28 -13.50 14.79
C LYS A 62 -12.86 -14.93 14.39
N PHE A 63 -12.48 -15.15 13.14
CA PHE A 63 -12.08 -16.48 12.67
C PHE A 63 -10.58 -16.77 12.90
N SER A 64 -9.77 -15.76 13.22
CA SER A 64 -8.34 -15.92 13.45
C SER A 64 -7.83 -15.08 14.62
N LEU A 65 -7.42 -15.76 15.68
CA LEU A 65 -6.58 -15.17 16.73
C LEU A 65 -5.15 -15.03 16.22
N ARG A 66 -4.44 -13.99 16.67
CA ARG A 66 -3.01 -13.83 16.39
C ARG A 66 -2.24 -15.05 16.91
N LYS A 67 -1.45 -15.66 16.04
CA LYS A 67 -0.78 -16.96 16.33
C LYS A 67 0.13 -16.93 17.54
N TYR A 68 0.74 -15.78 17.87
CA TYR A 68 1.59 -15.64 19.05
C TYR A 68 0.79 -15.67 20.37
N LEU A 69 -0.48 -15.28 20.38
CA LEU A 69 -1.36 -15.44 21.54
C LEU A 69 -1.89 -16.86 21.70
N ARG A 70 -1.83 -17.66 20.63
CA ARG A 70 -2.21 -19.08 20.66
C ARG A 70 -1.22 -19.95 21.43
N HIS A 71 0.02 -19.47 21.62
CA HIS A 71 1.06 -20.14 22.38
C HIS A 71 1.27 -19.39 23.69
N VAL A 72 0.39 -19.59 24.67
CA VAL A 72 0.74 -19.30 26.06
C VAL A 72 1.89 -20.24 26.42
N PRO A 73 3.10 -19.77 26.73
CA PRO A 73 4.18 -20.68 27.07
C PRO A 73 3.79 -21.45 28.32
N SER A 74 3.89 -22.79 28.26
CA SER A 74 3.95 -23.58 29.49
C SER A 74 5.14 -23.08 30.30
N ILE A 75 4.89 -22.83 31.58
CA ILE A 75 5.83 -22.30 32.58
C ILE A 75 7.26 -22.85 32.33
N GLY A 76 8.21 -21.95 32.04
CA GLY A 76 9.65 -22.27 32.02
C GLY A 76 10.38 -22.14 30.68
N ILE A 77 9.73 -21.81 29.56
CA ILE A 77 10.43 -21.55 28.29
C ILE A 77 10.45 -20.05 28.02
N GLU A 78 11.67 -19.50 27.98
CA GLU A 78 11.98 -18.12 27.63
C GLU A 78 11.21 -17.69 26.38
N THR A 79 10.21 -16.84 26.62
CA THR A 79 9.42 -16.02 25.70
C THR A 79 9.65 -16.31 24.21
N GLN A 80 8.66 -16.89 23.53
CA GLN A 80 8.42 -16.57 22.12
C GLN A 80 8.11 -15.07 22.06
N ARG A 81 9.15 -14.22 22.11
CA ARG A 81 9.03 -12.79 21.91
C ARG A 81 8.34 -12.61 20.57
N MET A 82 7.20 -11.91 20.60
CA MET A 82 6.53 -11.43 19.41
C MET A 82 7.60 -10.83 18.50
N ASN A 83 7.66 -11.30 17.26
CA ASN A 83 8.67 -10.80 16.34
C ASN A 83 8.37 -9.31 16.11
N ASP A 84 9.38 -8.43 16.23
CA ASP A 84 9.21 -6.95 16.15
C ASP A 84 8.52 -6.49 14.84
N LEU A 85 8.46 -7.38 13.85
CA LEU A 85 7.67 -7.33 12.62
C LEU A 85 6.16 -7.17 12.80
N CYS A 86 5.59 -7.84 13.81
CA CYS A 86 4.15 -8.06 13.90
C CYS A 86 3.43 -6.88 14.56
N SER A 87 4.16 -6.04 15.29
CA SER A 87 3.66 -4.80 15.89
C SER A 87 4.79 -3.78 15.96
N ILE A 88 4.99 -3.02 14.89
CA ILE A 88 5.77 -1.77 14.99
C ILE A 88 5.04 -0.78 15.91
N PHE A 89 3.70 -0.80 15.87
CA PHE A 89 2.82 -0.07 16.76
C PHE A 89 1.95 -1.05 17.55
N GLU A 90 1.80 -0.80 18.84
CA GLU A 90 0.91 -1.57 19.70
C GLU A 90 -0.54 -1.34 19.29
N ASP A 91 -1.23 -2.43 18.94
CA ASP A 91 -2.63 -2.38 18.54
C ASP A 91 -3.50 -2.29 19.80
N LYS A 92 -4.04 -1.11 20.10
CA LYS A 92 -4.93 -0.93 21.26
C LYS A 92 -6.33 -1.47 21.02
N PHE A 93 -6.72 -1.69 19.76
CA PHE A 93 -8.09 -2.04 19.39
C PHE A 93 -8.18 -3.52 19.02
N TYR A 94 -8.54 -4.34 20.02
CA TYR A 94 -8.65 -5.80 19.88
C TYR A 94 -7.37 -6.47 19.37
N PRO A 95 -6.26 -6.39 20.15
CA PRO A 95 -4.96 -6.95 19.76
C PRO A 95 -4.99 -8.47 19.53
N GLU A 96 -6.06 -9.14 19.98
CA GLU A 96 -6.20 -10.58 19.91
C GLU A 96 -6.50 -11.10 18.50
N PHE A 97 -7.13 -10.28 17.66
CA PHE A 97 -7.54 -10.70 16.32
C PHE A 97 -6.51 -10.32 15.26
N ALA A 98 -6.21 -11.25 14.36
CA ALA A 98 -5.28 -11.06 13.25
C ALA A 98 -5.98 -10.52 11.99
N ALA A 99 -7.24 -10.90 11.77
CA ALA A 99 -7.99 -10.55 10.57
C ALA A 99 -8.91 -9.35 10.78
N PRO A 100 -9.09 -8.47 9.77
CA PRO A 100 -8.35 -8.43 8.51
C PRO A 100 -6.94 -7.85 8.70
N SER A 101 -5.95 -8.29 7.92
CA SER A 101 -4.58 -7.73 7.97
C SER A 101 -4.55 -6.25 7.57
N THR A 102 -4.02 -5.36 8.41
CA THR A 102 -3.88 -3.92 8.09
C THR A 102 -2.88 -3.68 6.97
N HIS A 103 -1.82 -4.50 6.90
CA HIS A 103 -0.84 -4.48 5.81
C HIS A 103 -1.43 -5.01 4.51
N GLY A 104 -2.16 -6.12 4.57
CA GLY A 104 -2.91 -6.63 3.41
C GLY A 104 -3.91 -5.61 2.87
N VAL A 105 -4.63 -4.92 3.76
CA VAL A 105 -5.53 -3.81 3.39
C VAL A 105 -4.77 -2.68 2.72
N PHE A 106 -3.67 -2.20 3.31
CA PHE A 106 -2.86 -1.09 2.78
C PHE A 106 -2.34 -1.39 1.37
N HIS A 107 -1.70 -2.56 1.20
CA HIS A 107 -1.08 -2.92 -0.06
C HIS A 107 -2.13 -3.16 -1.15
N ALA A 108 -3.21 -3.88 -0.84
CA ALA A 108 -4.25 -4.14 -1.83
C ALA A 108 -5.01 -2.87 -2.21
N TYR A 109 -5.32 -1.99 -1.25
CA TYR A 109 -5.92 -0.69 -1.53
C TYR A 109 -5.06 0.11 -2.51
N THR A 110 -3.77 0.24 -2.19
CA THR A 110 -2.84 1.04 -2.98
C THR A 110 -2.63 0.42 -4.36
N LEU A 111 -2.43 -0.89 -4.43
CA LEU A 111 -2.20 -1.60 -5.68
C LEU A 111 -3.42 -1.48 -6.62
N VAL A 112 -4.62 -1.75 -6.12
CA VAL A 112 -5.85 -1.65 -6.94
C VAL A 112 -6.10 -0.22 -7.39
N TYR A 113 -5.96 0.77 -6.49
CA TYR A 113 -6.13 2.18 -6.84
C TYR A 113 -5.20 2.61 -7.99
N ILE A 114 -3.93 2.19 -7.94
CA ILE A 114 -2.93 2.50 -8.97
C ILE A 114 -3.18 1.70 -10.26
N ILE A 115 -3.49 0.40 -10.17
CA ILE A 115 -3.80 -0.44 -11.34
C ILE A 115 -4.93 0.20 -12.16
N LEU A 116 -5.98 0.68 -11.50
CA LEU A 116 -7.11 1.29 -12.20
C LEU A 116 -6.74 2.63 -12.84
N GLY A 117 -5.90 3.44 -12.19
CA GLY A 117 -5.34 4.65 -12.79
C GLY A 117 -4.56 4.34 -14.08
N VAL A 118 -3.59 3.44 -13.99
CA VAL A 118 -2.74 3.03 -15.12
C VAL A 118 -3.54 2.32 -16.21
N ALA A 119 -4.57 1.53 -15.87
CA ALA A 119 -5.43 0.89 -16.86
C ALA A 119 -6.19 1.90 -17.74
N ASN A 120 -6.52 3.07 -17.20
CA ASN A 120 -7.20 4.14 -17.92
C ASN A 120 -6.24 5.11 -18.63
N ASN A 121 -4.96 5.12 -18.25
CA ASN A 121 -3.90 5.86 -18.93
C ASN A 121 -2.58 5.07 -18.85
N PRO A 122 -2.36 4.13 -19.80
CA PRO A 122 -1.23 3.21 -19.73
C PRO A 122 0.07 3.93 -20.08
N ILE A 123 0.74 4.48 -19.06
CA ILE A 123 2.07 5.06 -19.17
C ILE A 123 3.14 4.08 -18.66
N PRO A 124 4.32 3.97 -19.32
CA PRO A 124 5.37 3.02 -18.93
C PRO A 124 5.84 3.16 -17.47
N GLN A 125 5.88 4.40 -16.97
CA GLN A 125 6.27 4.71 -15.59
C GLN A 125 5.29 4.11 -14.57
N GLY A 126 3.99 4.16 -14.86
CA GLY A 126 2.94 3.58 -14.03
C GLY A 126 3.01 2.06 -13.98
N ILE A 127 3.28 1.42 -15.13
CA ILE A 127 3.44 -0.04 -15.21
C ILE A 127 4.65 -0.50 -14.36
N ALA A 128 5.80 0.16 -14.50
CA ALA A 128 6.98 -0.14 -13.68
C ALA A 128 6.68 0.01 -12.18
N PHE A 129 5.91 1.03 -11.81
CA PHE A 129 5.53 1.26 -10.42
C PHE A 129 4.59 0.16 -9.88
N ILE A 130 3.64 -0.34 -10.67
CA ILE A 130 2.80 -1.49 -10.29
C ILE A 130 3.64 -2.74 -10.01
N VAL A 131 4.66 -3.01 -10.84
CA VAL A 131 5.57 -4.14 -10.62
C VAL A 131 6.28 -3.99 -9.27
N VAL A 132 6.82 -2.82 -8.97
CA VAL A 132 7.49 -2.55 -7.67
C VAL A 132 6.52 -2.72 -6.49
N LEU A 133 5.31 -2.16 -6.58
CA LEU A 133 4.30 -2.32 -5.52
C LEU A 133 3.90 -3.79 -5.31
N SER A 134 3.80 -4.56 -6.40
CA SER A 134 3.48 -5.99 -6.35
C SER A 134 4.58 -6.79 -5.68
N LEU A 135 5.85 -6.48 -5.97
CA LEU A 135 7.01 -7.10 -5.32
C LEU A 135 7.05 -6.76 -3.82
N LEU A 136 6.80 -5.49 -3.45
CA LEU A 136 6.73 -5.08 -2.05
C LEU A 136 5.60 -5.79 -1.30
N MET A 137 4.41 -5.89 -1.90
CA MET A 137 3.29 -6.63 -1.32
C MET A 137 3.62 -8.12 -1.16
N GLY A 138 4.24 -8.75 -2.16
CA GLY A 138 4.65 -10.16 -2.09
C GLY A 138 5.70 -10.41 -1.02
N MET A 139 6.66 -9.49 -0.86
CA MET A 139 7.67 -9.55 0.18
C MET A 139 7.05 -9.35 1.58
N ASP A 140 6.14 -8.38 1.76
CA ASP A 140 5.46 -8.19 3.03
C ASP A 140 4.62 -9.42 3.41
N PHE A 141 3.87 -9.96 2.44
CA PHE A 141 3.12 -11.20 2.60
C PHE A 141 3.99 -12.39 3.01
N PHE A 142 5.10 -12.65 2.29
CA PHE A 142 5.95 -13.80 2.57
C PHE A 142 6.59 -13.69 3.96
N TRP A 143 7.10 -12.52 4.33
CA TRP A 143 7.79 -12.34 5.61
C TRP A 143 6.82 -12.43 6.80
N ARG A 144 5.59 -11.95 6.65
CA ARG A 144 4.55 -12.02 7.69
C ARG A 144 3.97 -13.41 7.90
N THR A 145 3.83 -14.18 6.83
CA THR A 145 3.17 -15.50 6.86
C THR A 145 4.14 -16.67 7.05
N THR A 146 5.42 -16.48 6.77
CA THR A 146 6.46 -17.49 7.00
C THR A 146 6.68 -17.73 8.49
N LYS A 147 7.19 -18.92 8.86
CA LYS A 147 7.51 -19.31 10.25
C LYS A 147 8.38 -18.31 11.01
N ARG A 148 9.18 -17.50 10.30
CA ARG A 148 10.03 -16.45 10.90
C ARG A 148 9.18 -15.30 11.45
N GLY A 149 8.27 -14.73 10.67
CA GLY A 149 7.38 -13.65 11.13
C GLY A 149 6.23 -14.17 11.98
N ASN A 150 5.55 -15.22 11.50
CA ASN A 150 4.39 -15.87 12.14
C ASN A 150 3.35 -14.88 12.71
N CYS A 151 3.19 -13.72 12.05
CA CYS A 151 2.33 -12.63 12.52
C CYS A 151 0.86 -12.96 12.30
N GLU A 152 0.56 -13.57 11.15
CA GLU A 152 -0.79 -13.83 10.68
C GLU A 152 -0.86 -15.08 9.80
N THR A 153 -2.09 -15.50 9.47
CA THR A 153 -2.35 -16.59 8.54
C THR A 153 -2.59 -16.03 7.14
N TRP A 154 -2.35 -16.85 6.10
CA TRP A 154 -2.63 -16.49 4.70
C TRP A 154 -4.08 -16.01 4.50
N LYS A 155 -5.03 -16.60 5.26
CA LYS A 155 -6.44 -16.20 5.26
C LYS A 155 -6.65 -14.77 5.78
N ASP A 156 -5.93 -14.38 6.82
CA ASP A 156 -6.07 -13.07 7.48
C ASP A 156 -5.57 -11.95 6.56
N PHE A 157 -4.45 -12.22 5.88
CA PHE A 157 -3.92 -11.37 4.83
C PHE A 157 -4.86 -11.31 3.64
N GLY A 158 -5.38 -12.45 3.16
CA GLY A 158 -6.30 -12.52 2.04
C GLY A 158 -7.60 -11.75 2.27
N VAL A 159 -8.21 -11.84 3.46
CA VAL A 159 -9.39 -11.03 3.81
C VAL A 159 -9.04 -9.55 3.84
N GLY A 160 -7.86 -9.19 4.36
CA GLY A 160 -7.36 -7.82 4.26
C GLY A 160 -7.22 -7.34 2.82
N MET A 161 -6.70 -8.18 1.93
CA MET A 161 -6.58 -7.84 0.50
C MET A 161 -7.95 -7.62 -0.15
N ILE A 162 -8.95 -8.43 0.17
CA ILE A 162 -10.31 -8.27 -0.38
C ILE A 162 -10.90 -6.92 0.05
N ILE A 163 -10.82 -6.60 1.35
CA ILE A 163 -11.35 -5.33 1.88
C ILE A 163 -10.60 -4.14 1.31
N GLY A 164 -9.26 -4.20 1.32
CA GLY A 164 -8.41 -3.14 0.78
C GLY A 164 -8.66 -2.94 -0.71
N GLY A 165 -8.69 -4.01 -1.50
CA GLY A 165 -8.94 -3.95 -2.93
C GLY A 165 -10.34 -3.42 -3.27
N ALA A 166 -11.38 -3.87 -2.57
CA ALA A 166 -12.74 -3.36 -2.76
C ALA A 166 -12.85 -1.86 -2.44
N ALA A 167 -12.24 -1.43 -1.34
CA ALA A 167 -12.21 -0.02 -0.98
C ALA A 167 -11.35 0.81 -1.96
N GLY A 168 -10.22 0.29 -2.42
CA GLY A 168 -9.37 0.93 -3.43
C GLY A 168 -10.12 1.14 -4.75
N PHE A 169 -10.85 0.13 -5.20
CA PHE A 169 -11.76 0.24 -6.35
C PHE A 169 -12.87 1.28 -6.09
N GLY A 170 -13.51 1.24 -4.92
CA GLY A 170 -14.58 2.18 -4.57
C GLY A 170 -14.13 3.64 -4.54
N ILE A 171 -13.00 3.93 -3.90
CA ILE A 171 -12.43 5.29 -3.85
C ILE A 171 -11.99 5.72 -5.24
N TRP A 172 -11.35 4.85 -6.01
CA TRP A 172 -10.99 5.15 -7.40
C TRP A 172 -12.23 5.51 -8.23
N MET A 173 -13.31 4.71 -8.15
CA MET A 173 -14.57 4.97 -8.84
C MET A 173 -15.20 6.30 -8.44
N LEU A 174 -15.17 6.64 -7.15
CA LEU A 174 -15.68 7.91 -6.63
C LEU A 174 -14.88 9.09 -7.21
N VAL A 175 -13.56 9.03 -7.14
CA VAL A 175 -12.71 10.14 -7.59
C VAL A 175 -12.78 10.29 -9.11
N TYR A 176 -12.64 9.20 -9.85
CA TYR A 176 -12.56 9.22 -11.31
C TYR A 176 -13.88 9.64 -11.97
N ASN A 177 -15.03 9.18 -11.48
CA ASN A 177 -16.32 9.44 -12.12
C ASN A 177 -17.09 10.62 -11.53
N PHE A 178 -16.90 10.95 -10.24
CA PHE A 178 -17.75 11.94 -9.55
C PHE A 178 -17.01 13.19 -9.07
N ILE A 179 -15.68 13.17 -8.93
CA ILE A 179 -14.91 14.32 -8.42
C ILE A 179 -14.11 14.95 -9.54
N ASP A 180 -12.98 14.33 -9.91
CA ASP A 180 -12.09 14.80 -10.96
C ASP A 180 -11.09 13.69 -11.32
N PRO A 181 -11.06 13.20 -12.58
CA PRO A 181 -10.13 12.16 -13.01
C PRO A 181 -8.65 12.57 -12.96
N THR A 182 -8.33 13.87 -12.91
CA THR A 182 -6.94 14.38 -12.81
C THR A 182 -6.33 14.19 -11.42
N LEU A 183 -7.18 14.01 -10.40
CA LEU A 183 -6.79 13.75 -9.02
C LEU A 183 -6.41 12.28 -8.76
N VAL A 184 -6.63 11.40 -9.73
CA VAL A 184 -6.20 10.00 -9.64
C VAL A 184 -4.73 9.88 -10.05
N TYR A 185 -3.96 9.09 -9.31
CA TYR A 185 -2.58 8.75 -9.67
C TYR A 185 -2.55 8.04 -11.02
N PHE A 186 -1.66 8.48 -11.90
CA PHE A 186 -1.58 8.00 -13.29
C PHE A 186 -2.92 8.12 -14.04
N GLY A 187 -3.82 9.02 -13.62
CA GLY A 187 -5.05 9.34 -14.35
C GLY A 187 -4.78 10.18 -15.60
N LYS A 188 -5.84 10.80 -16.15
CA LYS A 188 -5.71 11.72 -17.28
C LYS A 188 -4.83 12.91 -16.89
N GLU A 189 -3.78 13.17 -17.65
CA GLU A 189 -2.92 14.35 -17.43
C GLU A 189 -3.39 15.53 -18.28
N ASP A 190 -3.51 16.71 -17.68
CA ASP A 190 -3.58 17.98 -18.41
C ASP A 190 -2.16 18.35 -18.87
N ASP A 191 -1.67 17.69 -19.92
CA ASP A 191 -0.32 17.85 -20.47
C ASP A 191 -0.01 19.25 -21.02
N MET A 192 -0.97 20.18 -21.02
CA MET A 192 -0.75 21.57 -21.41
C MET A 192 0.31 22.30 -20.55
N LYS A 193 0.64 21.80 -19.34
CA LYS A 193 1.66 22.41 -18.47
C LYS A 193 3.09 21.87 -18.71
N LYS A 194 3.25 20.63 -19.19
CA LYS A 194 4.58 20.00 -19.36
C LYS A 194 5.23 20.36 -20.70
N CYS A 195 4.44 20.75 -21.70
CA CYS A 195 4.91 21.17 -23.03
C CYS A 195 4.51 22.61 -23.35
N LYS A 196 5.11 23.60 -22.67
CA LYS A 196 5.10 24.98 -23.18
C LYS A 196 6.18 25.08 -24.25
N LEU A 197 5.81 24.87 -25.53
CA LEU A 197 6.71 25.21 -26.63
C LEU A 197 7.11 26.69 -26.45
N GLY A 198 8.42 26.95 -26.31
CA GLY A 198 8.94 28.32 -26.39
C GLY A 198 8.61 28.94 -27.75
N LYS A 199 8.90 30.25 -27.94
CA LYS A 199 8.78 30.88 -29.26
C LYS A 199 9.72 30.17 -30.25
N GLN A 200 9.19 29.25 -31.06
CA GLN A 200 9.92 28.57 -32.11
C GLN A 200 9.67 29.29 -33.44
N GLN A 201 10.74 29.59 -34.19
CA GLN A 201 10.63 30.08 -35.56
C GLN A 201 10.89 28.90 -36.50
N PHE A 202 9.86 28.52 -37.25
CA PHE A 202 10.00 27.52 -38.31
C PHE A 202 10.62 28.18 -39.54
N LYS A 203 11.71 27.59 -40.07
CA LYS A 203 12.37 28.07 -41.30
C LYS A 203 12.15 27.03 -42.40
N CYS A 204 11.45 27.40 -43.47
CA CYS A 204 11.27 26.53 -44.61
C CYS A 204 12.59 26.36 -45.37
N THR A 205 13.05 25.12 -45.53
CA THR A 205 14.16 24.75 -46.43
C THR A 205 13.59 24.18 -47.72
N TYR A 206 13.78 24.89 -48.83
CA TYR A 206 13.49 24.36 -50.16
C TYR A 206 14.63 23.45 -50.59
N LYS A 207 14.31 22.20 -50.95
CA LYS A 207 15.27 21.28 -51.57
C LYS A 207 15.52 21.78 -52.99
N LYS A 208 16.76 22.20 -53.30
CA LYS A 208 17.16 22.45 -54.69
C LYS A 208 17.04 21.12 -55.44
N ILE A 209 16.16 21.09 -56.43
CA ILE A 209 16.05 20.04 -57.44
C ILE A 209 17.19 20.23 -58.44
#